data_AF-A0A5D2R8W2-F1
#
_entry.id   AF-A0A5D2R8W2-F1
#
_cell.length_a   1.000
_cell.length_b   1.000
_cell.length_c   1.000
_cell.angle_alpha   90.00
_cell.angle_beta   90.00
_cell.angle_gamma   90.00
#
_symmetry.space_group_name_H-M   'P 1'
#
loop_
_entity.id
_entity.type
_entity.pdbx_description
1 polymer ?
#
loop_
_entity_poly.entity_id
_entity_poly.type
_entity_poly.pdbx_seq_one_letter_code
_entity_poly.pdbx_strand_id
1 'polypeptide(L)' 'MQNLVSQSSQRTFSIVAGEGPNAINGLYQYKRDLSVSQSYSCASKIPKISDKVCGKAVAARVLLSECYLRLR' A
#
# COMPACT_ATOMS: atom_id res chain seq x y z
N MET A 1 3.15 -6.60 4.39
CA MET A 1 2.70 -5.19 4.59
C MET A 1 3.63 -4.35 5.47
N GLN A 2 4.32 -4.89 6.49
CA GLN A 2 5.25 -4.09 7.32
C GLN A 2 6.36 -3.37 6.52
N ASN A 3 6.87 -3.98 5.45
CA ASN A 3 7.92 -3.37 4.61
C ASN A 3 7.45 -2.08 3.89
N LEU A 4 6.15 -1.94 3.65
CA LEU A 4 5.59 -0.78 2.98
C LEU A 4 5.56 0.47 3.88
N VAL A 5 5.14 0.32 5.13
CA VAL A 5 5.07 1.42 6.11
C VAL A 5 6.48 1.94 6.41
N SER A 6 7.49 1.07 6.40
CA SER A 6 8.89 1.47 6.56
C SER A 6 9.44 2.21 5.34
N GLN A 7 8.95 1.91 4.12
CA GLN A 7 9.40 2.56 2.89
C GLN A 7 8.59 3.82 2.51
N SER A 8 7.40 4.02 3.09
CA SER A 8 6.51 5.13 2.76
C SER A 8 7.09 6.51 3.07
N SER A 9 8.10 6.58 3.95
CA SER A 9 8.81 7.81 4.30
C SER A 9 9.98 8.14 3.37
N GLN A 10 10.40 7.20 2.50
CA GLN A 10 11.60 7.33 1.68
C GLN A 10 11.31 7.46 0.19
N ARG A 11 10.18 6.90 -0.28
CA ARG A 11 9.86 6.85 -1.71
C ARG A 11 8.39 7.11 -1.97
N THR A 12 8.11 7.83 -3.06
CA THR A 12 6.74 8.07 -3.56
C THR A 12 6.14 6.81 -4.20
N PHE A 13 6.98 5.80 -4.44
CA PHE A 13 6.63 4.54 -5.08
C PHE A 13 7.30 3.37 -4.37
N SER A 14 6.53 2.31 -4.10
CA SER A 14 7.05 1.08 -3.51
C SER A 14 6.42 -0.14 -4.16
N ILE A 15 7.24 -1.16 -4.39
CA ILE A 15 6.80 -2.50 -4.78
C ILE A 15 7.01 -3.41 -3.58
N VAL A 16 5.99 -4.18 -3.24
CA VAL A 16 6.07 -5.23 -2.22
C VAL A 16 5.98 -6.55 -2.96
N ALA A 17 7.01 -7.38 -2.86
CA ALA A 17 6.94 -8.73 -3.38
C ALA A 17 6.78 -9.70 -2.22
N GLY A 18 5.84 -10.64 -2.35
CA GLY A 18 5.79 -11.81 -1.48
C GLY A 18 6.76 -12.88 -1.99
N GLU A 19 7.11 -13.85 -1.14
CA GLU A 19 7.86 -15.03 -1.55
C GLU A 19 6.96 -16.28 -1.53
N GLY A 20 7.17 -17.18 -2.50
CA GLY A 20 6.45 -18.46 -2.61
C GLY A 20 5.29 -18.47 -3.62
N PRO A 21 4.66 -19.64 -3.84
CA PRO A 21 3.63 -19.84 -4.88
C PRO A 21 2.33 -19.06 -4.64
N ASN A 22 2.07 -18.62 -3.40
CA ASN A 22 0.94 -17.78 -3.02
C ASN A 22 1.37 -16.34 -2.67
N ALA A 23 2.53 -15.91 -3.17
CA ALA A 23 3.06 -14.58 -2.94
C ALA A 23 2.13 -13.50 -3.50
N ILE A 24 1.76 -12.55 -2.64
CA ILE A 24 1.02 -11.36 -3.05
C ILE A 24 2.03 -10.29 -3.43
N ASN A 25 1.95 -9.81 -4.66
CA ASN A 25 2.75 -8.72 -5.18
C ASN A 25 1.92 -7.44 -5.18
N GLY A 26 2.45 -6.40 -4.53
CA GLY A 26 1.82 -5.12 -4.34
C GLY A 26 2.57 -3.99 -5.00
N LEU A 27 1.83 -2.99 -5.46
CA LEU A 27 2.32 -1.72 -5.94
C LEU A 27 1.64 -0.60 -5.15
N TYR A 28 2.42 0.39 -4.79
CA TYR A 28 2.00 1.54 -4.02
C TYR A 28 2.49 2.83 -4.64
N GLN A 29 1.59 3.80 -4.77
CA GLN A 29 1.89 5.14 -5.23
C GLN A 29 1.27 6.17 -4.30
N TYR A 30 2.10 7.13 -3.89
CA TYR A 30 1.63 8.35 -3.24
C TYR A 30 1.50 9.45 -4.29
N LYS A 31 0.63 10.43 -4.02
CA LYS A 31 0.66 11.68 -4.77
C LYS A 31 1.97 12.40 -4.47
N ARG A 32 2.59 13.02 -5.49
CA ARG A 32 3.96 13.57 -5.41
C ARG A 32 4.12 14.69 -4.38
N ASP A 33 3.03 15.35 -4.01
CA ASP A 33 3.05 16.54 -3.16
C ASP A 33 2.80 16.23 -1.67
N LEU A 34 2.83 14.95 -1.28
CA LEU A 34 2.65 14.56 0.13
C LEU A 34 3.92 14.77 0.96
N SER A 35 3.74 15.36 2.14
CA SER A 35 4.75 15.32 3.20
C SER A 35 4.96 13.90 3.73
N VAL A 36 6.13 13.63 4.30
CA VAL A 36 6.50 12.33 4.91
C VAL A 36 5.43 11.85 5.92
N SER A 37 4.88 12.77 6.70
CA SER A 37 3.83 12.47 7.69
C SER A 37 2.52 12.01 7.02
N GLN A 38 2.13 12.67 5.92
CA GLN A 38 0.94 12.27 5.16
C GLN A 38 1.14 10.91 4.48
N SER A 39 2.33 10.63 3.95
CA SER A 39 2.66 9.36 3.30
C SER A 39 2.58 8.20 4.30
N TYR A 40 3.14 8.40 5.50
CA TYR A 40 3.05 7.43 6.60
C TYR A 40 1.61 7.24 7.09
N SER A 41 0.86 8.33 7.27
CA SER A 41 -0.55 8.27 7.69
C SER A 41 -1.41 7.52 6.67
N CYS A 42 -1.15 7.68 5.38
CA CYS A 42 -1.86 6.90 4.38
C CYS A 42 -1.44 5.41 4.41
N ALA A 43 -0.13 5.12 4.39
CA ALA A 43 0.38 3.75 4.37
C ALA A 43 -0.16 2.90 5.53
N SER A 44 -0.26 3.49 6.72
CA SER A 44 -0.77 2.84 7.94
C SER A 44 -2.28 2.56 7.92
N LYS A 45 -3.09 3.33 7.19
CA LYS A 45 -4.55 3.13 7.10
C LYS A 45 -4.93 2.04 6.13
N ILE A 46 -4.13 1.81 5.10
CA ILE A 46 -4.53 0.97 3.99
C ILE A 46 -4.68 -0.51 4.36
N PRO A 47 -3.87 -1.16 5.20
CA PRO A 47 -4.14 -2.55 5.62
C PRO A 47 -5.58 -2.70 6.16
N LYS A 48 -5.99 -1.76 7.02
CA LYS A 48 -7.33 -1.75 7.61
C LYS A 48 -8.44 -1.48 6.59
N ILE A 49 -8.20 -0.59 5.63
CA ILE A 49 -9.17 -0.30 4.55
C ILE A 49 -9.26 -1.47 3.57
N SER A 50 -8.12 -2.06 3.20
CA SER A 50 -8.03 -3.22 2.32
C SER A 50 -8.79 -4.41 2.91
N ASP A 51 -8.59 -4.71 4.20
CA ASP A 51 -9.33 -5.78 4.87
C ASP A 51 -10.84 -5.51 4.93
N LYS A 52 -11.24 -4.25 5.15
CA LYS A 52 -12.66 -3.87 5.24
C LYS A 52 -13.38 -3.88 3.88
N VAL A 53 -12.71 -3.45 2.82
CA VAL A 53 -13.33 -3.25 1.49
C VAL A 53 -13.14 -4.48 0.60
N CYS A 54 -11.99 -5.14 0.68
CA CYS A 54 -11.65 -6.29 -0.16
C CYS A 54 -11.74 -7.62 0.58
N GLY A 55 -11.88 -7.64 1.91
CA GLY A 55 -12.00 -8.87 2.68
C GLY A 55 -10.77 -9.78 2.52
N LYS A 56 -11.00 -11.06 2.24
CA LYS A 56 -9.95 -12.06 2.01
C LYS A 56 -9.50 -12.14 0.54
N ALA A 57 -9.74 -11.11 -0.26
CA ALA A 57 -9.38 -11.13 -1.67
C ALA A 57 -7.85 -11.21 -1.86
N VAL A 58 -7.42 -12.06 -2.79
CA VAL A 58 -6.00 -12.23 -3.17
C VAL A 58 -5.50 -11.02 -3.97
N ALA A 59 -6.41 -10.30 -4.61
CA ALA A 59 -6.14 -9.05 -5.32
C ALA A 59 -7.02 -7.92 -4.79
N ALA A 60 -6.43 -6.75 -4.60
CA ALA A 60 -7.11 -5.57 -4.07
C ALA A 60 -6.67 -4.33 -4.83
N ARG A 61 -7.58 -3.38 -5.06
CA ARG A 61 -7.24 -2.04 -5.52
C ARG A 61 -7.94 -1.03 -4.63
N VAL A 62 -7.16 -0.16 -4.02
CA VAL A 62 -7.67 0.89 -3.13
C VAL A 62 -7.15 2.22 -3.64
N LEU A 63 -8.07 3.10 -3.99
CA LEU A 63 -7.77 4.48 -4.37
C LEU A 63 -8.29 5.40 -3.26
N LEU A 64 -7.38 6.19 -2.70
CA LEU A 64 -7.68 7.25 -1.75
C LEU A 64 -7.22 8.58 -2.36
N SER A 65 -7.72 9.70 -1.84
CA SER A 65 -7.43 11.05 -2.36
C SER A 65 -5.93 11.34 -2.52
N GLU A 66 -5.11 10.74 -1.65
CA GLU A 66 -3.68 11.03 -1.54
C GLU A 66 -2.77 9.84 -1.93
N CYS A 67 -3.34 8.68 -2.25
CA CYS A 67 -2.58 7.44 -2.37
C CYS A 67 -3.34 6.29 -3.05
N TYR A 68 -2.58 5.42 -3.70
CA TYR A 68 -3.07 4.29 -4.47
C TYR A 68 -2.36 3.00 -4.08
N LEU A 69 -3.14 1.95 -3.85
CA LEU A 69 -2.68 0.57 -3.64
C LEU A 69 -3.25 -0.34 -4.73
N ARG A 70 -2.39 -1.23 -5.23
CA ARG A 70 -2.77 -2.39 -6.04
C ARG A 70 -2.03 -3.65 -5.59
N LEU A 71 -2.77 -4.67 -5.13
CA LEU A 71 -2.28 -6.01 -4.80
C LEU A 71 -2.74 -7.00 -5.90
N ARG A 72 -1.88 -7.95 -6.25
CA ARG A 72 -2.13 -9.02 -7.22
C ARG A 72 -1.32 -10.26 -6.93
#